data_AF-A0A267F087-F1
#
_entry.id   AF-A0A267F087-F1
#
_cell.length_a   1.000
_cell.length_b   1.000
_cell.length_c   1.000
_cell.angle_alpha   90.00
_cell.angle_beta   90.00
_cell.angle_gamma   90.00
#
_symmetry.space_group_name_H-M   'P 1'
#
loop_
_entity.id
_entity.type
_entity.pdbx_description
1 polymer ?
#
loop_
_entity_poly.entity_id
_entity_poly.type
_entity_poly.pdbx_seq_one_letter_code
_entity_poly.pdbx_strand_id
1 'polypeptide(L)'
;NWQWKSCQRHCFNDGFCSECLLVRLSASDNTSVARCTQCHCYSPFKGDRCEIRTGESYESGVVSTSKAMAVILPLMALLVLIAVGLVLYHRHRHLRGRSREHRIIYNEERVDMDSASVANEA
;
A
#
# COMPACT_ATOMS: atom_id res chain seq x y z
N ASN A 1 -17.89 -11.76 -43.52
CA ASN A 1 -17.56 -10.56 -42.71
C ASN A 1 -17.07 -10.90 -41.30
N TRP A 2 -15.92 -11.57 -41.16
CA TRP A 2 -15.30 -11.82 -39.85
C TRP A 2 -14.53 -10.60 -39.32
N GLN A 3 -14.03 -9.75 -40.23
CA GLN A 3 -13.34 -8.50 -39.94
C GLN A 3 -14.25 -7.54 -39.16
N TRP A 4 -15.46 -7.32 -39.68
CA TRP A 4 -16.48 -6.51 -39.01
C TRP A 4 -16.88 -7.05 -37.64
N LYS A 5 -17.01 -8.38 -37.47
CA LYS A 5 -17.27 -8.99 -36.17
C LYS A 5 -16.16 -8.72 -35.14
N SER A 6 -14.90 -8.62 -35.58
CA SER A 6 -13.77 -8.30 -34.71
C SER A 6 -13.78 -6.82 -34.29
N CYS A 7 -14.08 -5.92 -35.23
CA CYS A 7 -14.20 -4.48 -34.94
C CYS A 7 -15.43 -4.13 -34.09
N GLN A 8 -16.53 -4.88 -34.23
CA GLN A 8 -17.75 -4.68 -33.45
C GLN A 8 -17.53 -4.88 -31.94
N ARG A 9 -16.55 -5.71 -31.55
CA ARG A 9 -16.17 -5.90 -30.13
C ARG A 9 -15.13 -4.88 -29.64
N HIS A 10 -14.65 -3.99 -30.51
CA HIS A 10 -13.62 -3.02 -30.15
C HIS A 10 -14.20 -1.86 -29.33
N CYS A 11 -15.37 -1.35 -29.70
CA CYS A 11 -16.05 -0.27 -29.00
C CYS A 11 -16.92 -0.85 -27.87
N PHE A 12 -16.86 -0.23 -26.69
CA PHE A 12 -17.68 -0.59 -25.52
C PHE A 12 -19.02 0.16 -25.54
N ASN A 13 -19.94 -0.25 -24.64
CA ASN A 13 -21.21 0.44 -24.39
C ASN A 13 -22.02 0.75 -25.66
N ASP A 14 -22.15 -0.27 -26.53
CA ASP A 14 -22.85 -0.19 -27.82
C ASP A 14 -22.30 0.88 -28.79
N GLY A 15 -21.07 1.35 -28.58
CA GLY A 15 -20.38 2.24 -29.50
C GLY A 15 -20.24 1.62 -30.89
N PHE A 16 -20.34 2.46 -31.92
CA PHE A 16 -20.24 2.03 -33.31
C PHE A 16 -18.84 2.34 -33.87
N CYS A 17 -18.26 1.37 -34.58
CA CYS A 17 -17.00 1.57 -35.30
C CYS A 17 -17.28 2.09 -36.71
N SER A 18 -16.84 3.30 -37.04
CA SER A 18 -17.01 3.87 -38.39
C SER A 18 -16.07 3.24 -39.42
N GLU A 19 -14.85 2.90 -39.00
CA GLU A 19 -13.81 2.37 -39.88
C GLU A 19 -13.09 1.17 -39.25
N CYS A 20 -13.14 0.04 -39.95
CA CYS A 20 -12.52 -1.22 -39.55
C CYS A 20 -11.38 -1.55 -40.53
N LEU A 21 -10.13 -1.33 -40.11
CA LEU A 21 -8.95 -1.56 -40.95
C LEU A 21 -8.23 -2.86 -40.56
N LEU A 22 -7.66 -3.55 -41.54
CA LEU A 22 -6.72 -4.63 -41.29
C LEU A 22 -5.32 -4.08 -41.05
N VAL A 23 -4.86 -4.24 -39.82
CA VAL A 23 -3.51 -3.87 -39.42
C VAL A 23 -2.66 -5.13 -39.38
N ARG A 24 -1.52 -5.12 -40.08
CA ARG A 24 -0.51 -6.19 -39.98
C ARG A 24 0.25 -6.04 -38.66
N LEU A 25 0.26 -7.10 -37.86
CA LEU A 25 0.97 -7.15 -36.57
C LEU A 25 2.47 -7.41 -36.75
N SER A 26 2.81 -8.23 -37.74
CA SER A 26 4.18 -8.65 -38.01
C SER A 26 4.39 -8.80 -39.51
N ALA A 27 5.51 -8.28 -40.01
CA ALA A 27 5.92 -8.46 -41.40
C ALA A 27 6.39 -9.90 -41.68
N SER A 28 6.86 -10.60 -40.66
CA SER A 28 7.35 -11.99 -40.74
C SER A 28 6.19 -12.98 -40.88
N ASP A 29 5.14 -12.81 -40.07
CA ASP A 29 4.17 -13.89 -39.84
C ASP A 29 2.88 -13.74 -40.64
N ASN A 30 2.78 -12.72 -41.51
CA ASN A 30 1.58 -12.38 -42.27
C ASN A 30 0.30 -12.30 -41.43
N THR A 31 0.43 -12.07 -40.12
CA THR A 31 -0.70 -11.98 -39.19
C THR A 31 -1.29 -10.58 -39.26
N SER A 32 -2.58 -10.53 -39.57
CA SER A 32 -3.33 -9.28 -39.65
C SER A 32 -4.55 -9.34 -38.75
N VAL A 33 -4.78 -8.28 -37.99
CA VAL A 33 -5.96 -8.11 -37.13
C VAL A 33 -6.79 -6.95 -37.63
N ALA A 34 -8.10 -7.15 -37.65
CA ALA A 34 -9.04 -6.08 -37.89
C ALA A 34 -9.12 -5.22 -36.62
N ARG A 35 -8.81 -3.93 -36.74
CA ARG A 35 -8.83 -2.95 -35.66
C ARG A 35 -9.72 -1.78 -36.06
N CYS A 36 -10.55 -1.34 -35.13
CA CYS A 36 -11.31 -0.11 -35.30
C CYS A 36 -10.36 1.08 -35.12
N THR A 37 -10.40 2.06 -36.02
CA THR A 37 -9.60 3.30 -35.90
C THR A 37 -10.27 4.33 -35.01
N GLN A 38 -11.61 4.39 -35.05
CA GLN A 38 -12.38 5.36 -34.30
C GLN A 38 -13.74 4.80 -33.87
N CYS A 39 -14.04 4.91 -32.58
CA CYS A 39 -15.35 4.58 -32.03
C CYS A 39 -16.22 5.83 -31.91
N HIS A 40 -17.47 5.72 -32.34
CA HIS A 40 -18.52 6.69 -32.09
C HIS A 40 -19.33 6.26 -30.88
N CYS A 41 -19.31 7.09 -29.84
CA CYS A 41 -19.93 6.80 -28.57
C CYS A 41 -21.33 7.41 -28.49
N TYR A 42 -22.29 6.62 -28.04
CA TYR A 42 -23.61 7.14 -27.68
C TYR A 42 -23.55 7.78 -26.30
N SER A 43 -24.25 8.91 -26.12
CA SER A 43 -24.44 9.51 -24.80
C SER A 43 -25.09 8.48 -23.86
N PRO A 44 -24.61 8.31 -22.61
CA PRO A 44 -23.68 9.17 -21.88
C PRO A 44 -22.20 8.74 -21.96
N PHE A 45 -21.72 8.01 -22.97
CA PHE A 45 -20.36 7.47 -22.99
C PHE A 45 -19.37 8.28 -23.86
N LYS A 46 -18.09 8.28 -23.48
CA LYS A 46 -16.93 8.93 -24.14
C LYS A 46 -15.66 8.09 -23.97
N GLY A 47 -14.53 8.56 -24.51
CA GLY A 47 -13.25 7.86 -24.53
C GLY A 47 -12.96 7.25 -25.91
N ASP A 48 -11.72 6.81 -26.14
CA ASP A 48 -11.28 6.28 -27.44
C ASP A 48 -12.07 5.04 -27.85
N ARG A 49 -12.58 4.28 -26.88
CA ARG A 49 -13.37 3.07 -27.07
C ARG A 49 -14.74 3.13 -26.38
N CYS A 50 -15.24 4.32 -26.04
CA CYS A 50 -16.52 4.52 -25.36
C CYS A 50 -16.62 3.89 -23.96
N GLU A 51 -15.50 3.78 -23.27
CA GLU A 51 -15.37 3.13 -21.95
C GLU A 51 -15.73 4.05 -20.78
N ILE A 52 -15.77 5.37 -20.97
CA ILE A 52 -15.98 6.37 -19.91
C ILE A 52 -17.43 6.84 -19.91
N ARG A 53 -18.13 6.79 -18.78
CA ARG A 53 -19.48 7.34 -18.65
C ARG A 53 -19.45 8.82 -18.24
N THR A 54 -19.75 9.73 -19.15
CA THR A 54 -20.04 11.15 -18.85
C THR A 54 -21.35 11.29 -18.07
N GLY A 55 -21.25 11.59 -16.78
CA GLY A 55 -22.42 11.73 -15.90
C GLY A 55 -22.21 11.08 -14.55
N GLU A 56 -21.26 10.15 -14.45
CA GLU A 56 -20.44 10.12 -13.25
C GLU A 56 -19.58 11.37 -13.34
N SER A 57 -20.00 12.40 -12.60
CA SER A 57 -19.03 13.29 -11.99
C SER A 57 -17.97 12.36 -11.43
N TYR A 58 -16.82 12.27 -12.11
CA TYR A 58 -15.60 11.99 -11.39
C TYR A 58 -15.52 13.17 -10.41
N GLU A 59 -16.16 13.02 -9.24
CA GLU A 59 -15.57 13.46 -7.99
C GLU A 59 -14.18 12.87 -8.06
N SER A 60 -13.28 13.70 -8.57
CA SER A 60 -11.92 13.43 -8.88
C SER A 60 -11.21 13.10 -7.58
N GLY A 61 -11.36 11.89 -7.04
CA GLY A 61 -10.58 11.41 -5.89
C GLY A 61 -10.62 12.28 -4.64
N VAL A 62 -11.42 13.34 -4.58
CA VAL A 62 -11.83 14.00 -3.36
C VAL A 62 -13.09 13.27 -2.98
N VAL A 63 -12.92 12.02 -2.55
CA VAL A 63 -13.82 11.48 -1.53
C VAL A 63 -13.99 12.62 -0.56
N SER A 64 -15.23 13.04 -0.28
CA SER A 64 -15.55 13.94 0.83
C SER A 64 -15.02 13.33 2.14
N THR A 65 -13.70 13.41 2.29
CA THR A 65 -12.84 12.85 3.32
C THR A 65 -12.62 13.88 4.41
N SER A 66 -13.26 15.04 4.31
CA SER A 66 -13.09 16.13 5.28
C SER A 66 -13.49 15.73 6.70
N LYS A 67 -14.43 14.78 6.87
CA LYS A 67 -14.84 14.29 8.19
C LYS A 67 -14.22 12.96 8.59
N ALA A 68 -14.15 11.99 7.69
CA ALA A 68 -13.58 10.67 8.00
C ALA A 68 -12.06 10.74 8.21
N MET A 69 -11.32 11.49 7.38
CA MET A 69 -9.86 11.62 7.56
C MET A 69 -9.49 12.49 8.75
N ALA A 70 -10.36 13.43 9.16
CA ALA A 70 -10.16 14.21 10.36
C ALA A 70 -10.12 13.34 11.64
N VAL A 71 -10.72 12.15 11.62
CA VAL A 71 -10.68 11.20 12.74
C VAL A 71 -9.62 10.11 12.53
N ILE A 72 -9.45 9.63 11.30
CA ILE A 72 -8.50 8.55 10.98
C ILE A 72 -7.05 9.01 11.21
N LEU A 73 -6.68 10.23 10.81
CA LEU A 73 -5.33 10.74 10.98
C LEU A 73 -4.89 10.87 12.45
N PRO A 74 -5.66 11.50 13.37
CA PRO A 74 -5.28 11.54 14.78
C PRO A 74 -5.34 10.16 15.45
N LEU A 75 -6.26 9.27 15.03
CA LEU A 75 -6.31 7.90 15.55
C LEU A 75 -5.04 7.11 15.20
N MET A 76 -4.58 7.20 13.95
CA MET A 76 -3.33 6.55 13.51
C MET A 76 -2.11 7.15 14.21
N ALA A 77 -2.05 8.48 14.37
CA ALA A 77 -0.98 9.14 15.10
C ALA A 77 -0.93 8.69 16.57
N LEU A 78 -2.09 8.56 17.23
CA LEU A 78 -2.19 8.07 18.60
C LEU A 78 -1.69 6.62 18.73
N LEU A 79 -2.07 5.74 17.80
CA LEU A 79 -1.62 4.35 17.78
C LEU A 79 -0.10 4.25 17.63
N VAL A 80 0.50 5.07 16.77
CA VAL A 80 1.96 5.11 16.61
C VAL A 80 2.65 5.61 17.88
N LEU A 81 2.12 6.65 18.53
CA LEU A 81 2.66 7.15 19.80
C LEU A 81 2.60 6.10 20.91
N ILE A 82 1.50 5.35 21.02
CA ILE A 82 1.36 4.25 21.99
C ILE A 82 2.41 3.16 21.69
N ALA A 83 2.56 2.75 20.43
CA ALA A 83 3.54 1.73 20.05
C ALA A 83 4.98 2.16 20.39
N VAL A 84 5.35 3.40 20.06
CA VAL A 84 6.67 3.96 20.42
C VAL A 84 6.83 4.02 21.94
N GLY A 85 5.82 4.48 22.67
CA GLY A 85 5.82 4.53 24.13
C GLY A 85 6.04 3.16 24.76
N LEU A 86 5.36 2.12 24.26
CA LEU A 86 5.54 0.74 24.71
C LEU A 86 6.94 0.22 24.44
N VAL A 87 7.49 0.47 23.25
CA VAL A 87 8.86 0.07 22.91
C VAL A 87 9.88 0.74 23.83
N LEU A 88 9.74 2.06 24.05
CA LEU A 88 10.62 2.81 24.95
C LEU A 88 10.49 2.33 26.40
N TYR A 89 9.27 2.07 26.86
CA TYR A 89 8.99 1.53 28.19
C TYR A 89 9.62 0.15 28.39
N HIS A 90 9.47 -0.75 27.42
CA HIS A 90 10.09 -2.08 27.46
C HIS A 90 11.61 -1.99 27.46
N ARG A 91 12.20 -1.14 26.61
CA ARG A 91 13.66 -0.91 26.60
C ARG A 91 14.14 -0.38 27.94
N HIS A 92 13.44 0.58 28.53
CA HIS A 92 13.83 1.17 29.80
C HIS A 92 13.67 0.18 30.97
N ARG A 93 12.60 -0.62 31.00
CA ARG A 93 12.42 -1.72 31.95
C ARG A 93 13.54 -2.76 31.83
N HIS A 94 13.90 -3.15 30.61
CA HIS A 94 14.98 -4.11 30.37
C HIS A 94 16.34 -3.58 30.84
N LEU A 95 16.65 -2.31 30.57
CA LEU A 95 17.88 -1.66 31.05
C LEU A 95 17.91 -1.55 32.58
N ARG A 96 16.78 -1.20 33.23
CA ARG A 96 16.68 -1.19 34.70
C ARG A 96 16.77 -2.59 35.32
N GLY A 97 16.29 -3.62 34.63
CA GLY A 97 16.44 -5.02 35.02
C GLY A 97 17.92 -5.42 35.09
N ARG A 98 18.66 -5.24 33.98
CA ARG A 98 20.11 -5.50 33.93
C ARG A 98 20.92 -4.69 34.94
N SER A 99 20.53 -3.44 35.17
CA SER A 99 21.24 -2.58 36.14
C SER A 99 21.01 -3.00 37.60
N ARG A 100 19.89 -3.64 37.93
CA ARG A 100 19.68 -4.24 39.27
C ARG A 100 20.48 -5.51 39.44
N GLU A 101 20.55 -6.33 38.39
CA GLU A 101 21.27 -7.61 38.41
C GLU A 101 22.78 -7.42 38.61
N HIS A 102 23.39 -6.47 37.90
CA HIS A 102 24.80 -6.10 38.15
C HIS A 102 25.05 -5.63 39.58
N ARG A 103 24.14 -4.85 40.17
CA ARG A 103 24.33 -4.30 41.52
C ARG A 103 24.27 -5.35 42.62
N ILE A 104 23.55 -6.46 42.39
CA ILE A 104 23.46 -7.57 43.34
C ILE A 104 24.77 -8.37 43.30
N ILE A 105 25.27 -8.70 42.11
CA ILE A 105 26.51 -9.48 41.94
C ILE A 105 27.71 -8.77 42.59
N TYR A 106 27.88 -7.46 42.35
CA TYR A 106 28.96 -6.69 42.97
C TYR A 106 28.87 -6.58 44.50
N ASN A 107 27.66 -6.65 45.06
CA ASN A 107 27.49 -6.62 46.52
C ASN A 107 27.78 -7.99 47.14
N GLU A 108 27.48 -9.09 46.44
CA GLU A 108 27.77 -10.45 46.88
C GLU A 108 29.28 -10.70 46.90
N GLU A 109 30.01 -10.34 45.83
CA GLU A 109 31.48 -10.45 45.80
C GLU A 109 32.19 -9.63 46.90
N ARG A 110 31.62 -8.48 47.30
CA ARG A 110 32.21 -7.65 48.34
C ARG A 110 32.05 -8.26 49.73
N VAL A 111 30.90 -8.87 50.00
CA VAL A 111 30.64 -9.57 51.28
C VAL A 111 31.54 -10.79 51.42
N ASP A 112 31.77 -11.52 50.33
CA ASP A 112 32.68 -12.68 50.32
C ASP A 112 34.15 -12.27 50.54
N MET A 113 34.60 -11.15 49.96
CA MET A 113 35.95 -10.62 50.22
C MET A 113 36.15 -10.16 51.66
N ASP A 114 35.18 -9.45 52.23
CA ASP A 114 35.27 -8.96 53.61
C ASP A 114 35.30 -10.14 54.60
N SER A 115 34.50 -11.17 54.38
CA SER A 115 34.48 -12.37 55.22
C SER A 115 35.73 -13.26 55.08
N ALA A 116 36.37 -13.30 53.90
CA ALA A 116 37.66 -13.97 53.72
C ALA A 116 38.82 -13.23 54.41
N SER A 117 38.77 -11.90 54.51
CA SER A 117 39.81 -11.11 55.20
C SER A 117 39.81 -11.31 56.72
N VAL A 118 38.63 -11.41 57.33
CA VAL A 118 38.46 -11.61 58.78
C VAL A 118 38.91 -13.01 59.22
N ALA A 119 38.79 -14.02 58.36
CA ALA A 119 39.22 -15.39 58.67
C ALA A 119 40.76 -15.58 58.66
N ASN A 120 41.52 -14.66 58.07
CA ASN A 120 42.98 -14.72 58.01
C ASN A 120 43.68 -13.93 59.14
N GLU A 121 42.92 -13.22 59.99
CA GLU A 121 43.45 -12.46 61.13
C GLU A 121 43.21 -13.16 62.50
N ALA A 122 42.64 -14.37 62.50
CA ALA A 122 42.42 -15.20 63.70
C ALA A 122 43.35 -16.42 63.73
#